data_AF-A0AA50U5H2-F1
#
_entry.id   AF-A0AA50U5H2-F1
#
_cell.length_a   1.000
_cell.length_b   1.000
_cell.length_c   1.000
_cell.angle_alpha   90.00
_cell.angle_beta   90.00
_cell.angle_gamma   90.00
#
_symmetry.space_group_name_H-M   'P 1'
#
loop_
_entity.id
_entity.type
_entity.pdbx_description
1 polymer ?
#
loop_
_entity_poly.entity_id
_entity_poly.type
_entity_poly.pdbx_seq_one_letter_code
_entity_poly.pdbx_strand_id
1 'polypeptide(L)'
;PTDRTRDANYWELERMWRSLDEEERAQYTRKPCPDPIPSKMSPAYKFGVINEQLDGLIQSYLKNRSKNIFNEYTDKDRFNEVMNAKYLASMAPPGEPVGLLAAQSIGEPSTQMTLNTFHFAGRGDMNVTLGIPRLREILMTASAHLKTPNMDIPFLDNLSGLTRKAEKLRRKMNRVTIADVLEKIDVECEIVTRPDRQLKTTMRFVFLPLSQYKTQYVVKPAQIIKHMQKKFFSEMF
;
A
#
# COMPACT_ATOMS: atom_id res chain seq x y z
N PRO A 1 36.61 -4.52 -2.82
CA PRO A 1 35.99 -3.25 -2.38
C PRO A 1 35.35 -3.44 -1.00
N THR A 2 35.91 -2.77 -0.01
CA THR A 2 35.68 -2.94 1.43
C THR A 2 34.53 -2.07 1.92
N ASP A 3 33.29 -2.42 1.57
CA ASP A 3 32.11 -1.76 2.12
C ASP A 3 31.22 -2.81 2.82
N ARG A 4 31.23 -2.80 4.16
CA ARG A 4 30.48 -3.76 5.01
C ARG A 4 28.96 -3.51 5.00
N THR A 5 28.48 -2.55 4.21
CA THR A 5 27.07 -2.18 4.14
C THR A 5 26.24 -3.05 3.19
N ARG A 6 26.88 -3.84 2.31
CA ARG A 6 26.20 -4.66 1.30
C ARG A 6 26.34 -6.15 1.59
N ASP A 7 25.28 -6.88 1.27
CA ASP A 7 25.14 -8.33 1.48
C ASP A 7 26.27 -9.12 0.79
N ALA A 8 26.67 -10.26 1.36
CA ALA A 8 27.79 -11.06 0.84
C ALA A 8 27.56 -11.50 -0.63
N ASN A 9 26.31 -11.81 -0.96
CA ASN A 9 25.88 -12.21 -2.31
C ASN A 9 26.06 -11.09 -3.35
N TYR A 10 26.05 -9.83 -2.92
CA TYR A 10 26.26 -8.69 -3.82
C TYR A 10 27.67 -8.73 -4.43
N TRP A 11 28.67 -9.05 -3.62
CA TRP A 11 30.06 -9.11 -4.06
C TRP A 11 30.33 -10.29 -4.99
N GLU A 12 29.65 -11.42 -4.77
CA GLU A 12 29.71 -12.56 -5.69
C GLU A 12 29.08 -12.22 -7.04
N LEU A 13 27.90 -11.59 -7.03
CA LEU A 13 27.23 -11.12 -8.25
C LEU A 13 28.04 -10.06 -8.99
N GLU A 14 28.67 -9.12 -8.28
CA GLU A 14 29.54 -8.11 -8.88
C GLU A 14 30.79 -8.74 -9.51
N ARG A 15 31.40 -9.74 -8.84
CA ARG A 15 32.53 -10.48 -9.39
C ARG A 15 32.13 -11.25 -10.64
N MET A 16 30.97 -11.92 -10.61
CA MET A 16 30.40 -12.60 -11.78
C MET A 16 30.13 -11.62 -12.92
N TRP A 17 29.53 -10.46 -12.63
CA TRP A 17 29.28 -9.41 -13.62
C TRP A 17 30.56 -8.90 -14.28
N ARG A 18 31.61 -8.69 -13.49
CA ARG A 18 32.92 -8.22 -13.96
C ARG A 18 33.69 -9.29 -14.76
N SER A 19 33.42 -10.57 -14.53
CA SER A 19 34.03 -11.68 -15.28
C SER A 19 33.30 -12.03 -16.58
N LEU A 20 32.05 -11.57 -16.77
CA LEU A 20 31.31 -11.75 -18.02
C LEU A 20 31.90 -10.90 -19.15
N ASP A 21 31.91 -11.45 -20.35
CA ASP A 21 32.30 -10.77 -21.58
C ASP A 21 31.23 -9.74 -22.03
N GLU A 22 31.61 -8.84 -22.93
CA GLU A 22 30.76 -7.73 -23.36
C GLU A 22 29.47 -8.20 -24.04
N GLU A 23 29.52 -9.33 -24.77
CA GLU A 23 28.36 -9.99 -25.38
C GLU A 23 27.42 -10.63 -24.34
N GLU A 24 27.96 -11.19 -23.26
CA GLU A 24 27.16 -11.80 -22.19
C GLU A 24 26.51 -10.72 -21.33
N ARG A 25 27.21 -9.62 -21.05
CA ARG A 25 26.64 -8.44 -20.39
C ARG A 25 25.50 -7.84 -21.21
N ALA A 26 25.60 -7.85 -22.54
CA ALA A 26 24.54 -7.37 -23.43
C ALA A 26 23.22 -8.15 -23.26
N GLN A 27 23.27 -9.45 -22.88
CA GLN A 27 22.07 -10.27 -22.64
C GLN A 27 21.29 -9.83 -21.39
N TYR A 28 21.99 -9.34 -20.38
CA TYR A 28 21.41 -8.81 -19.14
C TYR A 28 21.08 -7.32 -19.25
N THR A 29 21.48 -6.67 -20.33
CA THR A 29 21.13 -5.28 -20.59
C THR A 29 19.66 -5.25 -21.03
N ARG A 30 18.82 -4.63 -20.20
CA ARG A 30 17.38 -4.57 -20.46
C ARG A 30 17.16 -3.86 -21.79
N LYS A 31 16.67 -4.59 -22.81
CA LYS A 31 16.31 -3.99 -24.09
C LYS A 31 15.26 -2.90 -23.85
N PRO A 32 15.43 -1.69 -24.42
CA PRO A 32 14.45 -0.63 -24.24
C PRO A 32 13.11 -1.10 -24.81
N CYS A 33 12.05 -1.02 -23.99
CA CYS A 33 10.70 -1.21 -24.49
C CYS A 33 10.42 -0.10 -25.52
N PRO A 34 9.97 -0.42 -26.74
CA PRO A 34 9.62 0.60 -27.70
C PRO A 34 8.55 1.54 -27.14
N ASP A 35 8.66 2.83 -27.42
CA ASP A 35 7.64 3.78 -27.00
C ASP A 35 6.30 3.48 -27.68
N PRO A 36 5.17 3.75 -27.00
CA PRO A 36 3.84 3.64 -27.59
C PRO A 36 3.71 4.51 -28.84
N ILE A 37 2.93 4.04 -29.81
CA ILE A 37 2.71 4.73 -31.10
C ILE A 37 2.20 6.18 -30.91
N PRO A 38 1.25 6.47 -29.99
CA PRO A 38 0.77 7.83 -29.75
C PRO A 38 1.84 8.81 -29.23
N SER A 39 2.94 8.30 -28.65
CA SER A 39 4.06 9.13 -28.20
C SER A 39 4.86 9.69 -29.38
N LYS A 40 4.98 8.91 -30.47
CA LYS A 40 5.76 9.27 -31.65
C LYS A 40 4.96 10.04 -32.69
N MET A 41 3.67 9.76 -32.80
CA MET A 41 2.79 10.36 -33.81
C MET A 41 1.46 10.71 -33.19
N SER A 42 0.94 11.89 -33.48
CA SER A 42 -0.40 12.25 -33.03
C SER A 42 -1.46 11.51 -33.87
N PRO A 43 -2.48 10.93 -33.23
CA PRO A 43 -3.62 10.35 -33.93
C PRO A 43 -4.32 11.33 -34.87
N ALA A 44 -4.28 12.63 -34.58
CA ALA A 44 -4.90 13.65 -35.42
C ALA A 44 -4.30 13.74 -36.83
N TYR A 45 -3.03 13.38 -37.01
CA TYR A 45 -2.32 13.50 -38.31
C TYR A 45 -2.12 12.16 -39.02
N LYS A 46 -2.21 11.04 -38.30
CA LYS A 46 -1.99 9.72 -38.89
C LYS A 46 -3.09 8.74 -38.47
N PHE A 47 -3.83 8.30 -39.48
CA PHE A 47 -4.84 7.26 -39.32
C PHE A 47 -4.21 5.94 -38.84
N GLY A 48 -4.90 5.25 -37.93
CA GLY A 48 -4.45 3.98 -37.34
C GLY A 48 -3.51 4.13 -36.14
N VAL A 49 -3.20 5.35 -35.70
CA VAL A 49 -2.53 5.56 -34.40
C VAL A 49 -3.56 5.49 -33.29
N ILE A 50 -3.54 4.39 -32.54
CA ILE A 50 -4.43 4.15 -31.39
C ILE A 50 -3.62 3.78 -30.15
N ASN A 51 -4.26 3.83 -28.98
CA ASN A 51 -3.67 3.34 -27.74
C ASN A 51 -3.63 1.81 -27.71
N GLU A 52 -2.58 1.25 -27.13
CA GLU A 52 -2.35 -0.20 -27.04
C GLU A 52 -3.47 -0.93 -26.29
N GLN A 53 -4.11 -0.26 -25.33
CA GLN A 53 -5.26 -0.82 -24.62
C GLN A 53 -6.46 -1.01 -25.55
N LEU A 54 -6.78 -0.03 -26.40
CA LEU A 54 -7.87 -0.16 -27.36
C LEU A 54 -7.53 -1.19 -28.44
N ASP A 55 -6.29 -1.21 -28.93
CA ASP A 55 -5.84 -2.25 -29.86
C ASP A 55 -6.01 -3.65 -29.23
N GLY A 56 -5.58 -3.84 -27.99
CA GLY A 56 -5.79 -5.09 -27.26
C GLY A 56 -7.27 -5.47 -27.10
N LEU A 57 -8.15 -4.49 -26.88
CA LEU A 57 -9.60 -4.70 -26.83
C LEU A 57 -10.17 -5.08 -28.21
N ILE A 58 -9.75 -4.42 -29.28
CA ILE A 58 -10.17 -4.74 -30.66
C ILE A 58 -9.72 -6.16 -31.02
N GLN A 59 -8.46 -6.51 -30.76
CA GLN A 59 -7.91 -7.83 -31.06
C GLN A 59 -8.58 -8.93 -30.24
N SER A 60 -8.81 -8.70 -28.94
CA SER A 60 -9.52 -9.67 -28.09
C SER A 60 -10.97 -9.85 -28.53
N TYR A 61 -11.65 -8.78 -28.94
CA TYR A 61 -12.98 -8.84 -29.53
C TYR A 61 -12.98 -9.65 -30.83
N LEU A 62 -12.06 -9.37 -31.76
CA LEU A 62 -11.95 -10.10 -33.04
C LEU A 62 -11.65 -11.59 -32.85
N LYS A 63 -10.85 -11.94 -31.84
CA LYS A 63 -10.53 -13.34 -31.49
C LYS A 63 -11.72 -14.08 -30.87
N ASN A 64 -12.49 -13.41 -30.01
CA ASN A 64 -13.61 -14.01 -29.27
C ASN A 64 -14.96 -13.91 -30.00
N ARG A 65 -15.01 -13.29 -31.18
CA ARG A 65 -16.24 -13.10 -31.97
C ARG A 65 -16.77 -14.45 -32.49
N SER A 66 -17.96 -14.88 -32.05
CA SER A 66 -18.69 -15.99 -32.67
C SER A 66 -19.16 -15.58 -34.06
N LYS A 67 -19.16 -16.51 -35.03
CA LYS A 67 -19.72 -16.24 -36.37
C LYS A 67 -21.26 -16.13 -36.26
N ASN A 68 -21.79 -14.91 -36.28
CA ASN A 68 -23.23 -14.63 -36.40
C ASN A 68 -23.54 -14.21 -37.85
N ILE A 69 -24.80 -14.28 -38.26
CA ILE A 69 -25.26 -14.00 -39.65
C ILE A 69 -24.85 -12.59 -40.15
N PHE A 70 -24.76 -11.60 -39.26
CA PHE A 70 -24.27 -10.25 -39.57
C PHE A 70 -22.74 -10.14 -39.76
N ASN A 71 -21.99 -11.20 -39.40
CA ASN A 71 -20.52 -11.20 -39.41
C ASN A 71 -19.94 -11.66 -40.75
N GLU A 72 -20.75 -12.21 -41.67
CA GLU A 72 -20.27 -12.57 -43.02
C GLU A 72 -19.94 -11.34 -43.88
N TYR A 73 -20.58 -10.19 -43.63
CA TYR A 73 -20.41 -8.98 -44.43
C TYR A 73 -19.38 -8.00 -43.85
N THR A 74 -18.97 -8.18 -42.60
CA THR A 74 -18.00 -7.29 -41.95
C THR A 74 -16.62 -7.91 -42.00
N ASP A 75 -15.88 -7.52 -43.03
CA ASP A 75 -14.46 -7.81 -43.15
C ASP A 75 -13.69 -7.31 -41.90
N LYS A 76 -12.67 -8.06 -41.47
CA LYS A 76 -11.87 -7.73 -40.29
C LYS A 76 -11.17 -6.39 -40.46
N ASP A 77 -10.68 -6.12 -41.66
CA ASP A 77 -9.97 -4.89 -41.98
C ASP A 77 -10.91 -3.69 -41.96
N ARG A 78 -12.11 -3.83 -42.52
CA ARG A 78 -13.17 -2.80 -42.45
C ARG A 78 -13.59 -2.49 -41.02
N PHE A 79 -13.68 -3.51 -40.16
CA PHE A 79 -13.99 -3.30 -38.75
C PHE A 79 -12.90 -2.49 -38.04
N ASN A 80 -11.63 -2.81 -38.29
CA ASN A 80 -10.50 -2.07 -37.75
C ASN A 80 -10.49 -0.62 -38.24
N GLU A 81 -10.76 -0.39 -39.52
CA GLU A 81 -10.87 0.96 -40.09
C GLU A 81 -11.99 1.77 -39.42
N VAL A 82 -13.18 1.17 -39.24
CA VAL A 82 -14.31 1.84 -38.57
C VAL A 82 -13.98 2.15 -37.11
N MET A 83 -13.31 1.24 -36.40
CA MET A 83 -12.91 1.48 -35.01
C MET A 83 -11.85 2.58 -34.91
N ASN A 84 -10.87 2.60 -35.83
CA ASN A 84 -9.89 3.67 -35.90
C ASN A 84 -10.53 5.02 -36.23
N ALA A 85 -11.50 5.05 -37.15
CA ALA A 85 -12.27 6.26 -37.45
C ALA A 85 -13.08 6.75 -36.25
N LYS A 86 -13.72 5.83 -35.51
CA LYS A 86 -14.46 6.15 -34.27
C LYS A 86 -13.54 6.70 -33.18
N TYR A 87 -12.34 6.13 -33.03
CA TYR A 87 -11.34 6.64 -32.08
C TYR A 87 -10.98 8.10 -32.39
N LEU A 88 -10.69 8.42 -33.66
CA LEU A 88 -10.39 9.79 -34.07
C LEU A 88 -11.55 10.75 -33.81
N ALA A 89 -12.79 10.32 -34.06
CA ALA A 89 -13.98 11.13 -33.80
C ALA A 89 -14.29 11.32 -32.30
N SER A 90 -13.75 10.49 -31.42
CA SER A 90 -13.99 10.53 -29.98
C SER A 90 -12.90 11.28 -29.20
N MET A 91 -11.94 11.88 -29.88
CA MET A 91 -10.87 12.65 -29.23
C MET A 91 -11.41 13.98 -28.70
N ALA A 92 -10.88 14.40 -27.54
CA ALA A 92 -11.17 15.72 -26.98
C ALA A 92 -10.68 16.83 -27.93
N PRO A 93 -11.54 17.79 -28.29
CA PRO A 93 -11.14 18.88 -29.16
C PRO A 93 -10.11 19.81 -28.50
N PRO A 94 -9.16 20.38 -29.26
CA PRO A 94 -8.25 21.40 -28.74
C PRO A 94 -9.02 22.61 -28.19
N GLY A 95 -8.60 23.10 -27.03
CA GLY A 95 -9.24 24.25 -26.37
C GLY A 95 -10.36 23.89 -25.39
N GLU A 96 -10.71 22.62 -25.24
CA GLU A 96 -11.64 22.19 -24.20
C GLU A 96 -11.10 22.48 -22.78
N PRO A 97 -11.89 23.08 -21.88
CA PRO A 97 -11.43 23.46 -20.54
C PRO A 97 -11.38 22.24 -19.60
N VAL A 98 -10.52 21.26 -19.91
CA VAL A 98 -10.38 19.98 -19.19
C VAL A 98 -10.07 20.15 -17.70
N GLY A 99 -9.36 21.21 -17.31
CA GLY A 99 -9.10 21.53 -15.90
C GLY A 99 -10.35 21.90 -15.11
N LEU A 100 -11.25 22.70 -15.71
CA LEU A 100 -12.51 23.07 -15.09
C LEU A 100 -13.46 21.87 -15.01
N LEU A 101 -13.56 21.10 -16.10
CA LEU A 101 -14.38 19.89 -16.16
C LEU A 101 -13.92 18.84 -15.15
N ALA A 102 -12.61 18.64 -15.00
CA ALA A 102 -12.06 17.74 -13.99
C ALA A 102 -12.38 18.22 -12.55
N ALA A 103 -12.24 19.52 -12.29
CA ALA A 103 -12.55 20.10 -10.99
C ALA A 103 -14.04 19.93 -10.63
N GLN A 104 -14.96 20.17 -11.57
CA GLN A 104 -16.40 19.94 -11.38
C GLN A 104 -16.73 18.46 -11.19
N SER A 105 -16.12 17.59 -12.00
CA SER A 105 -16.32 16.14 -11.98
C SER A 105 -15.87 15.49 -10.66
N ILE A 106 -14.97 16.12 -9.91
CA ILE A 106 -14.59 15.70 -8.56
C ILE A 106 -15.47 16.43 -7.53
N GLY A 107 -15.62 17.75 -7.66
CA GLY A 107 -16.27 18.62 -6.67
C GLY A 107 -17.75 18.34 -6.48
N GLU A 108 -18.51 18.22 -7.57
CA GLU A 108 -19.96 17.99 -7.53
C GLU A 108 -20.32 16.67 -6.83
N PRO A 109 -19.79 15.50 -7.24
CA PRO A 109 -20.11 14.23 -6.56
C PRO A 109 -19.53 14.15 -5.14
N SER A 110 -18.46 14.89 -4.83
CA SER A 110 -17.90 14.92 -3.46
C SER A 110 -18.92 15.43 -2.44
N THR A 111 -19.81 16.35 -2.83
CA THR A 111 -20.89 16.83 -1.95
C THR A 111 -21.83 15.69 -1.56
N GLN A 112 -22.16 14.80 -2.50
CA GLN A 112 -23.01 13.63 -2.30
C GLN A 112 -22.35 12.55 -1.42
N MET A 113 -21.02 12.42 -1.48
CA MET A 113 -20.28 11.46 -0.63
C MET A 113 -20.43 11.76 0.86
N THR A 114 -20.68 13.02 1.24
CA THR A 114 -20.80 13.42 2.65
C THR A 114 -21.98 12.74 3.33
N LEU A 115 -23.14 12.67 2.67
CA LEU A 115 -24.33 12.03 3.23
C LEU A 115 -24.22 10.50 3.25
N ASN A 116 -23.61 9.89 2.23
CA ASN A 116 -23.42 8.44 2.16
C ASN A 116 -22.41 7.93 3.22
N THR A 117 -21.43 8.73 3.60
CA THR A 117 -20.41 8.31 4.58
C THR A 117 -20.97 8.15 5.99
N PHE A 118 -21.99 8.92 6.41
CA PHE A 118 -22.59 8.79 7.74
C PHE A 118 -23.40 7.49 7.92
N HIS A 119 -24.06 7.00 6.87
CA HIS A 119 -24.79 5.73 6.93
C HIS A 119 -23.87 4.50 6.89
N PHE A 120 -22.71 4.59 6.25
CA PHE A 120 -21.70 3.52 6.25
C PHE A 120 -20.74 3.58 7.45
N ALA A 121 -20.43 4.77 7.99
CA ALA A 121 -19.61 4.94 9.19
C ALA A 121 -20.24 4.34 10.46
N GLY A 122 -21.56 4.09 10.45
CA GLY A 122 -22.28 3.35 11.49
C GLY A 122 -22.08 1.84 11.46
N ARG A 123 -21.51 1.26 10.38
CA ARG A 123 -21.00 -0.12 10.37
C ARG A 123 -19.49 -0.05 10.61
N GLY A 124 -19.08 -0.36 11.84
CA GLY A 124 -17.71 -0.19 12.35
C GLY A 124 -16.62 -1.08 11.72
N ASP A 125 -16.70 -1.41 10.43
CA ASP A 125 -15.78 -2.36 9.80
C ASP A 125 -14.49 -1.69 9.27
N MET A 126 -14.43 -0.36 9.10
CA MET A 126 -13.20 0.33 8.69
C MET A 126 -13.06 1.71 9.33
N ASN A 127 -12.23 1.83 10.38
CA ASN A 127 -11.79 3.09 10.99
C ASN A 127 -10.79 3.84 10.08
N VAL A 128 -11.16 4.10 8.83
CA VAL A 128 -10.36 4.86 7.87
C VAL A 128 -11.05 6.21 7.66
N THR A 129 -10.29 7.29 7.48
CA THR A 129 -10.85 8.57 7.03
C THR A 129 -11.53 8.39 5.67
N LEU A 130 -12.85 8.61 5.60
CA LEU A 130 -13.65 8.46 4.38
C LEU A 130 -14.25 9.80 3.92
N GLY A 131 -14.67 9.86 2.65
CA GLY A 131 -15.40 11.00 2.09
C GLY A 131 -14.59 12.29 1.95
N ILE A 132 -15.27 13.43 2.14
CA ILE A 132 -14.66 14.78 2.02
C ILE A 132 -13.43 14.98 2.93
N PRO A 133 -13.40 14.55 4.20
CA PRO A 133 -12.21 14.67 5.03
C PRO A 133 -10.95 14.06 4.39
N ARG A 134 -11.09 12.90 3.76
CA ARG A 134 -9.96 12.24 3.07
C ARG A 134 -9.55 12.98 1.80
N LEU A 135 -10.53 13.45 1.01
CA LEU A 135 -10.26 14.27 -0.16
C LEU A 135 -9.52 15.55 0.19
N ARG A 136 -9.89 16.22 1.30
CA ARG A 136 -9.19 17.41 1.79
C ARG A 136 -7.73 17.11 2.14
N GLU A 137 -7.49 16.02 2.87
CA GLU A 137 -6.13 15.62 3.27
C GLU A 137 -5.22 15.38 2.06
N ILE A 138 -5.75 14.78 0.99
CA ILE A 138 -5.00 14.46 -0.23
C ILE A 138 -4.82 15.68 -1.13
N LEU A 139 -5.92 16.37 -1.47
CA LEU A 139 -5.93 17.39 -2.53
C LEU A 139 -5.67 18.80 -2.01
N MET A 140 -6.20 19.16 -0.84
CA MET A 140 -6.19 20.56 -0.38
C MET A 140 -4.98 20.85 0.51
N THR A 141 -4.69 19.96 1.46
CA THR A 141 -3.62 20.20 2.45
C THR A 141 -2.35 19.41 2.17
N ALA A 142 -2.41 18.38 1.31
CA ALA A 142 -1.30 17.46 1.05
C ALA A 142 -0.56 17.07 2.34
N SER A 143 -1.32 16.61 3.34
CA SER A 143 -0.81 16.50 4.71
C SER A 143 0.33 15.48 4.82
N ALA A 144 1.46 15.90 5.39
CA ALA A 144 2.56 15.00 5.76
C ALA A 144 2.16 14.02 6.88
N HIS A 145 1.20 14.41 7.73
CA HIS A 145 0.70 13.61 8.84
C HIS A 145 -0.77 13.26 8.61
N LEU A 146 -1.01 12.07 8.07
CA LEU A 146 -2.36 11.54 7.88
C LEU A 146 -2.96 11.11 9.22
N LYS A 147 -4.27 11.31 9.40
CA LYS A 147 -4.96 10.91 10.65
C LYS A 147 -5.01 9.39 10.83
N THR A 148 -5.28 8.65 9.75
CA THR A 148 -5.32 7.18 9.76
C THR A 148 -4.39 6.64 8.66
N PRO A 149 -3.06 6.62 8.89
CA PRO A 149 -2.12 6.04 7.92
C PRO A 149 -2.30 4.51 7.89
N ASN A 150 -2.36 3.94 6.68
CA ASN A 150 -2.42 2.51 6.45
C ASN A 150 -1.27 2.06 5.53
N MET A 151 -0.97 0.76 5.55
CA MET A 151 0.07 0.16 4.72
C MET A 151 -0.35 -1.26 4.36
N ASP A 152 -0.40 -1.53 3.06
CA ASP A 152 -0.65 -2.86 2.53
C ASP A 152 0.67 -3.59 2.27
N ILE A 153 0.79 -4.81 2.81
CA ILE A 153 2.01 -5.62 2.70
C ILE A 153 1.71 -6.83 1.82
N PRO A 154 2.10 -6.82 0.54
CA PRO A 154 1.91 -7.97 -0.34
C PRO A 154 2.85 -9.11 0.05
N PHE A 155 2.37 -10.34 -0.08
CA PHE A 155 3.17 -11.54 0.13
C PHE A 155 3.67 -12.09 -1.20
N LEU A 156 4.81 -12.80 -1.19
CA LEU A 156 5.34 -13.47 -2.37
C LEU A 156 4.48 -14.70 -2.73
N ASP A 157 4.24 -14.89 -4.04
CA ASP A 157 3.36 -15.95 -4.57
C ASP A 157 3.83 -17.37 -4.24
N ASN A 158 5.15 -17.57 -4.06
CA ASN A 158 5.76 -18.89 -3.83
C ASN A 158 5.64 -19.40 -2.38
N LEU A 159 4.81 -18.79 -1.54
CA LEU A 159 4.72 -19.11 -0.12
C LEU A 159 3.61 -20.12 0.20
N SER A 160 3.99 -21.37 0.50
CA SER A 160 3.07 -22.33 1.12
C SER A 160 2.67 -21.89 2.53
N GLY A 161 1.41 -22.12 2.90
CA GLY A 161 0.88 -21.81 4.25
C GLY A 161 0.74 -20.32 4.55
N LEU A 162 0.33 -19.52 3.55
CA LEU A 162 0.22 -18.06 3.61
C LEU A 162 -0.52 -17.55 4.86
N THR A 163 -1.70 -18.09 5.17
CA THR A 163 -2.52 -17.65 6.31
C THR A 163 -1.79 -17.77 7.66
N ARG A 164 -1.07 -18.87 7.87
CA ARG A 164 -0.30 -19.08 9.12
C ARG A 164 0.88 -18.12 9.24
N LYS A 165 1.57 -17.86 8.12
CA LYS A 165 2.70 -16.92 8.06
C LYS A 165 2.23 -15.48 8.24
N ALA A 166 1.12 -15.11 7.62
CA ALA A 166 0.49 -13.81 7.75
C ALA A 166 0.07 -13.55 9.20
N GLU A 167 -0.56 -14.52 9.86
CA GLU A 167 -0.94 -14.40 11.27
C GLU A 167 0.28 -14.28 12.19
N LYS A 168 1.36 -15.03 11.92
CA LYS A 168 2.62 -14.90 12.66
C LYS A 168 3.26 -13.52 12.47
N LEU A 169 3.22 -12.97 11.26
CA LEU A 169 3.71 -11.62 10.97
C LEU A 169 2.85 -10.56 11.66
N ARG A 170 1.52 -10.69 11.60
CA ARG A 170 0.56 -9.82 12.29
C ARG A 170 0.88 -9.70 13.78
N ARG A 171 1.05 -10.83 14.47
CA ARG A 171 1.40 -10.84 15.90
C ARG A 171 2.76 -10.22 16.20
N LYS A 172 3.72 -10.31 15.27
CA LYS A 172 5.06 -9.74 15.43
C LYS A 172 5.07 -8.22 15.19
N MET A 173 4.23 -7.72 14.28
CA MET A 173 4.12 -6.29 14.00
C MET A 173 3.17 -5.57 14.96
N ASN A 174 2.31 -6.30 15.67
CA ASN A 174 1.41 -5.71 16.65
C ASN A 174 2.22 -5.04 17.77
N ARG A 175 1.98 -3.75 17.98
CA ARG A 175 2.58 -2.99 19.09
C ARG A 175 1.99 -3.50 20.39
N VAL A 176 2.84 -3.74 21.37
CA VAL A 176 2.44 -4.17 22.71
C VAL A 176 2.86 -3.09 23.69
N THR A 177 1.91 -2.60 24.48
CA THR A 177 2.14 -1.69 25.59
C THR A 177 2.15 -2.45 26.91
N ILE A 178 2.67 -1.84 27.97
CA ILE A 178 2.69 -2.48 29.30
C ILE A 178 1.27 -2.71 29.81
N ALA A 179 0.34 -1.80 29.51
CA ALA A 179 -1.07 -1.92 29.87
C ALA A 179 -1.71 -3.20 29.29
N ASP A 180 -1.29 -3.64 28.12
CA ASP A 180 -1.84 -4.84 27.46
C ASP A 180 -1.48 -6.16 28.16
N VAL A 181 -0.42 -6.15 28.99
CA VAL A 181 0.10 -7.33 29.71
C VAL A 181 0.00 -7.20 31.23
N LEU A 182 -0.49 -6.07 31.71
CA LEU A 182 -0.60 -5.74 33.13
C LEU A 182 -1.99 -6.12 33.63
N GLU A 183 -2.04 -6.85 34.74
CA GLU A 183 -3.30 -7.21 35.40
C GLU A 183 -3.74 -6.10 36.35
N LYS A 184 -2.84 -5.69 37.25
CA LYS A 184 -3.09 -4.62 38.22
C LYS A 184 -1.79 -4.05 38.79
N ILE A 185 -1.91 -2.88 39.41
CA ILE A 185 -0.83 -2.26 40.19
C ILE A 185 -1.37 -2.05 41.59
N ASP A 186 -0.75 -2.69 42.58
CA ASP A 186 -1.03 -2.42 43.99
C ASP A 186 -0.02 -1.35 44.46
N VAL A 187 -0.51 -0.23 45.01
CA VAL A 187 0.32 0.89 45.49
C VAL A 187 0.08 1.07 46.98
N GLU A 188 1.13 0.87 47.77
CA GLU A 188 1.11 1.03 49.22
C GLU A 188 2.00 2.22 49.60
N CYS A 189 1.45 3.19 50.35
CA CYS A 189 2.16 4.38 50.79
C CYS A 189 2.31 4.38 52.30
N GLU A 190 3.55 4.43 52.78
CA GLU A 190 3.89 4.45 54.20
C GLU A 190 4.70 5.71 54.51
N ILE A 191 4.35 6.44 55.57
CA ILE A 191 5.18 7.54 56.07
C ILE A 191 6.19 6.95 57.05
N VAL A 192 7.45 6.88 56.62
CA VAL A 192 8.56 6.45 57.47
C VAL A 192 9.06 7.67 58.22
N THR A 193 8.96 7.66 59.56
CA THR A 193 9.28 8.81 60.42
C THR A 193 10.68 8.77 61.03
N ARG A 194 11.43 7.66 60.89
CA ARG A 194 12.80 7.51 61.40
C ARG A 194 13.65 6.71 60.39
N PRO A 195 14.92 7.08 60.13
CA PRO A 195 15.70 8.18 60.73
C PRO A 195 15.33 9.57 60.17
N ASP A 196 14.83 9.67 58.94
CA ASP A 196 14.30 10.90 58.34
C ASP A 196 12.85 10.69 57.89
N ARG A 197 12.05 11.76 57.88
CA ARG A 197 10.66 11.71 57.41
C ARG A 197 10.62 11.53 55.89
N GLN A 198 10.29 10.34 55.42
CA GLN A 198 10.19 10.00 54.01
C GLN A 198 8.85 9.34 53.70
N LEU A 199 8.30 9.63 52.52
CA LEU A 199 7.17 8.87 51.98
C LEU A 199 7.72 7.67 51.22
N LYS A 200 7.54 6.48 51.78
CA LYS A 200 7.88 5.23 51.12
C LYS A 200 6.68 4.76 50.32
N THR A 201 6.81 4.71 49.00
CA THR A 201 5.78 4.18 48.10
C THR A 201 6.26 2.83 47.54
N THR A 202 5.54 1.76 47.87
CA THR A 202 5.77 0.43 47.33
C THR A 202 4.78 0.17 46.20
N MET A 203 5.28 0.05 44.97
CA MET A 203 4.46 -0.27 43.80
C MET A 203 4.68 -1.72 43.37
N ARG A 204 3.63 -2.55 43.40
CA ARG A 204 3.65 -3.94 42.96
C ARG A 204 2.91 -4.07 41.63
N PHE A 205 3.65 -4.33 40.57
CA PHE A 205 3.11 -4.59 39.24
C PHE A 205 2.79 -6.09 39.12
N VAL A 206 1.51 -6.42 38.96
CA VAL A 206 1.04 -7.80 38.73
C VAL A 206 0.76 -7.94 37.24
N PHE A 207 1.48 -8.84 36.58
CA PHE A 207 1.34 -9.11 35.15
C PHE A 207 0.49 -10.34 34.89
N LEU A 208 -0.24 -10.33 33.78
CA LEU A 208 -1.03 -11.46 33.33
C LEU A 208 -0.13 -12.68 33.08
N PRO A 209 -0.62 -13.91 33.30
CA PRO A 209 0.08 -15.12 32.88
C PRO A 209 0.23 -15.21 31.35
N LEU A 210 1.34 -15.79 30.87
CA LEU A 210 1.63 -15.96 29.43
C LEU A 210 0.52 -16.68 28.66
N SER A 211 -0.22 -17.57 29.31
CA SER A 211 -1.35 -18.30 28.71
C SER A 211 -2.45 -17.39 28.19
N GLN A 212 -2.65 -16.22 28.81
CA GLN A 212 -3.75 -15.31 28.51
C GLN A 212 -3.46 -14.40 27.31
N TYR A 213 -2.21 -13.99 27.11
CA TYR A 213 -1.87 -13.03 26.06
C TYR A 213 -1.05 -13.61 24.88
N LYS A 214 -0.54 -14.85 24.98
CA LYS A 214 0.23 -15.52 23.89
C LYS A 214 -0.50 -15.62 22.55
N THR A 215 -1.83 -15.55 22.56
CA THR A 215 -2.65 -15.63 21.35
C THR A 215 -2.55 -14.36 20.53
N GLN A 216 -2.40 -13.21 21.19
CA GLN A 216 -2.39 -11.89 20.54
C GLN A 216 -0.97 -11.32 20.41
N TYR A 217 -0.10 -11.59 21.40
CA TYR A 217 1.23 -11.01 21.50
C TYR A 217 2.32 -12.09 21.54
N VAL A 218 3.49 -11.78 20.97
CA VAL A 218 4.66 -12.70 20.92
C VAL A 218 5.66 -12.43 22.07
N VAL A 219 5.34 -11.50 22.96
CA VAL A 219 6.26 -11.04 24.03
C VAL A 219 6.43 -12.13 25.09
N LYS A 220 7.66 -12.30 25.60
CA LYS A 220 7.96 -13.20 26.73
C LYS A 220 8.06 -12.43 28.05
N PRO A 221 7.76 -13.05 29.21
CA PRO A 221 7.88 -12.39 30.52
C PRO A 221 9.25 -11.74 30.77
N ALA A 222 10.35 -12.39 30.37
CA ALA A 222 11.70 -11.84 30.49
C ALA A 222 11.89 -10.54 29.68
N GLN A 223 11.22 -10.40 28.54
CA GLN A 223 11.27 -9.17 27.74
C GLN A 223 10.47 -8.04 28.39
N ILE A 224 9.33 -8.36 29.02
CA ILE A 224 8.52 -7.39 29.78
C ILE A 224 9.36 -6.81 30.93
N ILE A 225 9.98 -7.68 31.74
CA ILE A 225 10.83 -7.25 32.87
C ILE A 225 12.01 -6.40 32.38
N LYS A 226 12.67 -6.81 31.28
CA LYS A 226 13.76 -6.03 30.68
C LYS A 226 13.30 -4.65 30.20
N HIS A 227 12.09 -4.55 29.63
CA HIS A 227 11.51 -3.29 29.21
C HIS A 227 11.13 -2.39 30.40
N MET A 228 10.56 -2.99 31.46
CA MET A 228 10.25 -2.30 32.71
C MET A 228 11.50 -1.66 33.30
N GLN A 229 12.58 -2.44 33.42
CA GLN A 229 13.86 -1.97 33.99
C GLN A 229 14.52 -0.87 33.15
N LYS A 230 14.54 -1.03 31.82
CA LYS A 230 15.34 -0.15 30.95
C LYS A 230 14.64 1.12 30.49
N LYS A 231 13.31 1.07 30.37
CA LYS A 231 12.55 2.14 29.71
C LYS A 231 11.40 2.66 30.58
N PHE A 232 10.59 1.77 31.15
CA PHE A 232 9.43 2.21 31.91
C PHE A 232 9.82 2.98 33.18
N PHE A 233 10.70 2.41 34.01
CA PHE A 233 11.08 3.07 35.25
C PHE A 233 11.92 4.34 35.02
N SER A 234 12.68 4.42 33.92
CA SER A 234 13.38 5.65 33.54
C SER A 234 12.47 6.74 32.99
N GLU A 235 11.28 6.38 32.50
CA GLU A 235 10.26 7.36 32.08
C GLU A 235 9.34 7.76 33.24
N MET A 236 9.20 6.91 34.26
CA MET A 236 8.32 7.13 35.42
C MET A 236 8.99 7.89 36.56
N PHE A 237 10.31 7.76 36.72
CA PHE A 237 11.13 8.42 37.75
C PHE A 237 12.28 9.19 37.09
#